data_AF-A0A2V8U246-F1
#
_entry.id   AF-A0A2V8U246-F1
#
_cell.length_a   1.000
_cell.length_b   1.000
_cell.length_c   1.000
_cell.angle_alpha   90.00
_cell.angle_beta   90.00
_cell.angle_gamma   90.00
#
_symmetry.space_group_name_H-M   'P 1'
#
loop_
_entity.id
_entity.type
_entity.pdbx_description
1 polymer ?
#
loop_
_entity_poly.entity_id
_entity_poly.type
_entity_poly.pdbx_seq_one_letter_code
_entity_poly.pdbx_strand_id
1 'polypeptide(L)'
;MPAGFPIFTTGDSAFTNNKVIVARSYVRQLAAGSSPADSRPDDFSARDREGHGTAVASIAAGVTNNGTVTITGVAPKAYLGNYKIYGSPEVN
;
A
#
# COMPACT_ATOMS: atom_id res chain seq x y z
N MET A 1 4.24 -16.61 -7.08
CA MET A 1 4.97 -15.47 -6.49
C MET A 1 6.47 -15.75 -6.62
N PRO A 2 7.32 -14.77 -6.98
CA PRO A 2 8.76 -15.00 -7.11
C PRO A 2 9.42 -15.33 -5.76
N ALA A 3 10.57 -16.01 -5.79
CA ALA A 3 11.37 -16.25 -4.59
C ALA A 3 11.77 -14.92 -3.92
N GLY A 4 11.76 -14.87 -2.59
CA GLY A 4 12.06 -13.66 -1.81
C GLY A 4 10.84 -12.79 -1.47
N PHE A 5 9.64 -13.20 -1.87
CA PHE A 5 8.37 -12.55 -1.54
C PHE A 5 7.46 -13.51 -0.76
N PRO A 6 6.49 -13.01 0.04
CA PRO A 6 6.14 -11.60 0.19
C PRO A 6 7.11 -10.82 1.10
N ILE A 7 7.24 -9.51 0.85
CA ILE A 7 7.96 -8.57 1.71
C ILE A 7 6.93 -7.70 2.42
N PHE A 8 7.01 -7.56 3.73
CA PHE A 8 6.08 -6.73 4.48
C PHE A 8 6.72 -6.11 5.72
N THR A 9 6.13 -5.03 6.22
CA THR A 9 6.42 -4.54 7.57
C THR A 9 5.85 -5.53 8.59
N THR A 10 6.56 -5.80 9.69
CA THR A 10 6.08 -6.72 10.74
C THR A 10 4.66 -6.35 11.18
N GLY A 11 3.71 -7.27 11.03
CA GLY A 11 2.28 -7.06 11.29
C GLY A 11 1.41 -6.90 10.04
N ASP A 12 2.00 -6.65 8.87
CA ASP A 12 1.29 -6.31 7.63
C ASP A 12 1.16 -7.48 6.64
N SER A 13 1.45 -8.72 7.07
CA SER A 13 1.39 -9.90 6.20
C SER A 13 0.00 -10.09 5.55
N ALA A 14 -1.06 -9.68 6.24
CA ALA A 14 -2.44 -9.71 5.76
C ALA A 14 -2.71 -8.79 4.55
N PHE A 15 -1.83 -7.82 4.27
CA PHE A 15 -1.95 -6.92 3.12
C PHE A 15 -1.22 -7.43 1.87
N THR A 16 -0.71 -8.66 1.91
CA THR A 16 -0.07 -9.32 0.77
C THR A 16 -0.90 -10.51 0.28
N ASN A 17 -0.80 -10.81 -1.02
CA ASN A 17 -1.40 -11.97 -1.66
C ASN A 17 -0.65 -12.29 -2.98
N ASN A 18 -1.20 -13.16 -3.82
CA ASN A 18 -0.60 -13.52 -5.10
C ASN A 18 -0.53 -12.38 -6.13
N LYS A 19 -1.12 -11.22 -5.83
CA LYS A 19 -1.09 -10.02 -6.64
C LYS A 19 -0.23 -8.92 -6.02
N VAL A 20 -0.52 -8.57 -4.76
CA VAL A 20 0.24 -7.61 -3.96
C VAL A 20 1.31 -8.37 -3.19
N ILE A 21 2.54 -8.36 -3.69
CA ILE A 21 3.64 -9.16 -3.14
C ILE A 21 4.52 -8.36 -2.17
N VAL A 22 4.36 -7.03 -2.12
CA VAL A 22 4.96 -6.18 -1.09
C VAL A 22 3.91 -5.31 -0.43
N ALA A 23 3.93 -5.28 0.90
CA ALA A 23 3.18 -4.35 1.73
C ALA A 23 4.12 -3.79 2.81
N ARG A 24 4.94 -2.81 2.45
CA ARG A 24 5.96 -2.24 3.32
C ARG A 24 5.67 -0.78 3.63
N SER A 25 5.88 -0.41 4.88
CA SER A 25 5.68 0.95 5.38
C SER A 25 6.98 1.49 5.97
N TYR A 26 7.35 2.69 5.53
CA TYR A 26 8.48 3.46 6.07
C TYR A 26 8.04 4.60 6.99
N VAL A 27 6.74 4.66 7.25
CA VAL A 27 6.05 5.73 7.94
C VAL A 27 6.59 5.93 9.37
N ARG A 28 6.96 4.84 10.06
CA ARG A 28 7.60 4.91 11.38
C ARG A 28 8.99 5.57 11.34
N GLN A 29 9.77 5.38 10.27
CA GLN A 29 11.07 6.04 10.14
C GLN A 29 10.92 7.52 9.80
N LEU A 30 9.89 7.89 9.03
CA LEU A 30 9.58 9.28 8.71
C LEU A 30 9.11 10.06 9.94
N ALA A 31 8.43 9.40 10.86
CA ALA A 31 7.98 9.97 12.14
C ALA A 31 9.05 9.93 13.25
N ALA A 32 10.31 9.59 12.93
CA ALA A 32 11.37 9.52 13.92
C ALA A 32 11.65 10.91 14.49
N GLY A 33 11.46 11.08 15.81
CA GLY A 33 11.67 12.36 16.49
C GLY A 33 10.44 13.26 16.54
N SER A 34 9.29 12.86 15.98
CA SER A 34 8.01 13.56 16.16
C SER A 34 7.19 12.92 17.28
N SER A 35 6.55 13.74 18.12
CA SER A 35 5.57 13.29 19.11
C SER A 35 4.26 12.89 18.38
N PRO A 36 3.62 11.76 18.73
CA PRO A 36 2.29 11.42 18.22
C PRO A 36 1.23 12.49 18.55
N ALA A 37 1.50 13.36 19.52
CA ALA A 37 0.64 14.50 19.85
C ALA A 37 0.72 15.65 18.81
N ASP A 38 1.80 15.72 18.04
CA ASP A 38 2.10 16.85 17.14
C ASP A 38 2.24 16.42 15.67
N SER A 39 2.32 15.10 15.37
CA SER A 39 2.39 14.62 14.00
C SER A 39 1.87 13.19 13.81
N ARG A 40 0.96 13.09 12.84
CA ARG A 40 0.64 11.88 12.09
C ARG A 40 1.92 11.36 11.48
N PRO A 41 2.17 10.05 11.63
CA PRO A 41 1.21 9.05 11.14
C PRO A 41 0.57 8.21 12.25
N ASP A 42 -0.76 8.20 12.28
CA ASP A 42 -1.59 7.33 13.13
C ASP A 42 -1.61 5.87 12.64
N ASP A 43 -1.17 5.65 11.40
CA ASP A 43 -1.13 4.34 10.75
C ASP A 43 0.27 4.02 10.22
N PHE A 44 1.07 3.34 11.05
CA PHE A 44 2.38 2.81 10.67
C PHE A 44 2.30 1.61 9.75
N SER A 45 1.12 1.05 9.48
CA SER A 45 0.98 -0.06 8.55
C SER A 45 1.09 0.41 7.10
N ALA A 46 1.25 -0.55 6.20
CA ALA A 46 1.20 -0.35 4.76
C ALA A 46 -0.20 -0.03 4.22
N ARG A 47 -1.23 0.04 5.09
CA ARG A 47 -2.59 0.38 4.70
C ARG A 47 -2.64 1.82 4.19
N ASP A 48 -3.24 1.97 3.00
CA ASP A 48 -3.59 3.25 2.43
C ASP A 48 -4.91 3.76 3.06
N ARG A 49 -4.86 4.96 3.63
CA ARG A 49 -6.00 5.65 4.25
C ARG A 49 -6.49 6.84 3.43
N GLU A 50 -5.75 7.20 2.39
CA GLU A 50 -6.07 8.33 1.51
C GLU A 50 -6.68 7.87 0.18
N GLY A 51 -6.26 6.70 -0.30
CA GLY A 51 -6.73 6.12 -1.55
C GLY A 51 -5.86 6.46 -2.76
N HIS A 52 -4.97 7.46 -2.68
CA HIS A 52 -4.08 7.83 -3.78
C HIS A 52 -3.19 6.66 -4.21
N GLY A 53 -2.55 5.96 -3.26
CA GLY A 53 -1.71 4.80 -3.55
C GLY A 53 -2.51 3.64 -4.15
N THR A 54 -3.72 3.42 -3.64
CA THR A 54 -4.65 2.39 -4.13
C THR A 54 -5.08 2.67 -5.58
N ALA A 55 -5.42 3.92 -5.89
CA ALA A 55 -5.81 4.34 -7.23
C ALA A 55 -4.66 4.15 -8.23
N VAL A 56 -3.46 4.63 -7.89
CA VAL A 56 -2.26 4.48 -8.74
C VAL A 56 -1.92 2.99 -8.97
N ALA A 57 -1.94 2.18 -7.91
CA ALA A 57 -1.67 0.74 -8.03
C ALA A 57 -2.71 0.02 -8.93
N SER A 58 -3.96 0.45 -8.85
CA SER A 58 -5.06 -0.09 -9.69
C SER A 58 -4.87 0.28 -11.17
N ILE A 59 -4.46 1.51 -11.47
CA ILE A 59 -4.17 1.94 -12.85
C ILE A 59 -2.96 1.19 -13.40
N ALA A 60 -1.90 1.02 -12.62
CA ALA A 60 -0.67 0.40 -13.09
C ALA A 60 -0.87 -1.10 -13.36
N ALA A 61 -1.47 -1.82 -12.41
CA ALA A 61 -1.55 -3.27 -12.46
C ALA A 61 -2.80 -3.83 -11.77
N GLY A 62 -3.94 -3.14 -11.73
CA GLY A 62 -5.19 -3.73 -11.27
C GLY A 62 -5.53 -5.01 -12.04
N VAL A 63 -5.95 -6.07 -11.35
CA VAL A 63 -6.53 -7.25 -12.02
C VAL A 63 -7.81 -6.80 -12.72
N THR A 64 -8.07 -7.33 -13.92
CA THR A 64 -9.30 -7.02 -14.65
C THR A 64 -10.53 -7.35 -13.80
N ASN A 65 -11.40 -6.37 -13.59
CA ASN A 65 -12.66 -6.51 -12.88
C ASN A 65 -13.82 -6.08 -13.81
N ASN A 66 -14.83 -6.94 -13.92
CA ASN A 66 -15.98 -6.76 -14.80
C ASN A 66 -17.22 -6.36 -13.99
N GLY A 67 -17.21 -5.12 -13.45
CA GLY A 67 -18.38 -4.52 -12.81
C GLY A 67 -19.32 -3.89 -13.85
N THR A 68 -19.92 -2.74 -13.52
CA THR A 68 -20.72 -1.94 -14.48
C THR A 68 -19.92 -1.55 -15.73
N VAL A 69 -18.63 -1.29 -15.56
CA VAL A 69 -17.65 -1.13 -16.64
C VAL A 69 -16.46 -2.04 -16.36
N THR A 70 -15.79 -2.47 -17.43
CA THR A 70 -14.54 -3.22 -17.30
C THR A 70 -13.43 -2.27 -16.91
N ILE A 71 -12.79 -2.52 -15.77
CA ILE A 71 -11.60 -1.79 -15.32
C ILE A 71 -10.42 -2.76 -15.33
N THR A 72 -9.31 -2.34 -15.93
CA THR A 72 -8.07 -3.12 -15.99
C THR A 72 -6.87 -2.20 -15.85
N GLY A 73 -5.82 -2.68 -15.18
CA GLY A 73 -4.55 -1.95 -15.15
C GLY A 73 -3.81 -2.06 -16.48
N VAL A 74 -2.80 -1.22 -16.68
CA VAL A 74 -1.92 -1.27 -17.87
C VAL A 74 -1.21 -2.63 -17.97
N ALA A 75 -0.79 -3.19 -16.84
CA ALA A 75 -0.15 -4.50 -16.74
C ALA A 75 -0.90 -5.41 -15.75
N PRO A 76 -2.09 -5.94 -16.12
CA PRO A 76 -2.98 -6.62 -15.17
C PRO A 76 -2.42 -7.94 -14.63
N LYS A 77 -1.39 -8.50 -15.28
CA LYS A 77 -0.67 -9.71 -14.84
C LYS A 77 0.59 -9.43 -14.02
N ALA A 78 1.03 -8.17 -13.91
CA ALA A 78 2.21 -7.82 -13.12
C ALA A 78 1.94 -7.98 -11.62
N TYR A 79 2.98 -8.19 -10.81
CA TYR A 79 2.85 -8.11 -9.37
C TYR A 79 2.89 -6.65 -8.89
N LEU A 80 2.23 -6.36 -7.78
CA LEU A 80 2.28 -5.05 -7.12
C LEU A 80 3.22 -5.08 -5.93
N GLY A 81 4.11 -4.10 -5.85
CA GLY A 81 4.97 -3.88 -4.70
C GLY A 81 4.69 -2.51 -4.09
N ASN A 82 3.93 -2.48 -2.99
CA ASN A 82 3.50 -1.23 -2.37
C ASN A 82 4.45 -0.84 -1.23
N TYR A 83 4.98 0.39 -1.32
CA TYR A 83 5.87 0.99 -0.33
C TYR A 83 5.28 2.32 0.14
N LYS A 84 4.71 2.35 1.34
CA LYS A 84 4.14 3.56 1.93
C LYS A 84 5.26 4.43 2.49
N ILE A 85 5.42 5.62 1.91
CA ILE A 85 6.47 6.59 2.24
C ILE A 85 5.92 7.96 2.66
N TYR A 86 4.63 8.02 3.00
CA TYR A 86 4.01 9.20 3.59
C TYR A 86 2.90 8.76 4.54
N GLY A 87 2.66 9.57 5.57
CA GLY A 87 1.52 9.40 6.47
C GLY A 87 0.25 9.97 5.86
N SER A 88 -0.90 9.57 6.38
CA SER A 88 -2.18 10.17 6.00
C SER A 88 -2.26 11.61 6.56
N PRO A 89 -2.54 12.63 5.74
CA PRO A 89 -3.08 13.89 6.18
C PRO A 89 -4.46 13.66 6.84
N GLU A 90 -4.75 14.41 7.89
CA GLU A 90 -6.11 14.79 8.29
C GLU A 90 -7.15 13.73 8.75
N VAL A 91 -6.77 12.52 9.20
CA VAL A 91 -7.70 11.72 10.03
C VAL A 91 -7.66 12.19 11.49
N ASN A 92 -8.72 12.90 11.90
CA ASN A 92 -8.99 13.42 13.26
C ASN A 92 -9.99 12.51 13.97
#